data_AF-A0A956DYX1-F1
#
_entry.id   AF-A0A956DYX1-F1
#
_cell.length_a   1.000
_cell.length_b   1.000
_cell.length_c   1.000
_cell.angle_alpha   90.00
_cell.angle_beta   90.00
_cell.angle_gamma   90.00
#
_symmetry.space_group_name_H-M   'P 1'
#
loop_
_entity.id
_entity.type
_entity.pdbx_description
1 polymer ?
#
loop_
_entity_poly.entity_id
_entity_poly.type
_entity_poly.pdbx_seq_one_letter_code
_entity_poly.pdbx_strand_id
1 'polypeptide(L)'
;MTSPRRIRLARLAGHLSLAAVLGSAATAQADILDPGTRPAFASFGLGPAIGAVNLGGVTQFKMEQQLGYHFSGDSSGIALGLQLAESVGSGVFIFQPGAKLAWDAQVADDLAIYITPSLALGYAGAFGGGSAHAFNWQIAAEVKAILGDRGLLFFRPIGLDFFAGDFGGTSFAMRYDLILGGGVTF
;
A
#
# COMPACT_ATOMS: atom_id res chain seq x y z
N MET A 1 32.59 -75.15 -25.99
CA MET A 1 31.19 -74.68 -26.05
C MET A 1 30.91 -73.82 -24.82
N THR A 2 30.60 -72.52 -25.04
CA THR A 2 29.73 -71.59 -24.26
C THR A 2 29.89 -71.55 -22.71
N SER A 3 29.98 -70.44 -21.97
CA SER A 3 29.90 -68.99 -22.12
C SER A 3 30.07 -68.40 -20.68
N PRO A 4 30.58 -67.17 -20.46
CA PRO A 4 30.80 -66.61 -19.13
C PRO A 4 29.55 -65.90 -18.57
N ARG A 5 29.33 -65.95 -17.25
CA ARG A 5 28.35 -65.08 -16.55
C ARG A 5 29.06 -64.14 -15.57
N ARG A 6 29.23 -62.88 -16.00
CA ARG A 6 29.36 -61.70 -15.15
C ARG A 6 28.01 -61.38 -14.51
N ILE A 7 27.97 -60.86 -13.27
CA ILE A 7 26.89 -60.11 -12.58
C ILE A 7 27.25 -60.16 -11.07
N ARG A 8 27.30 -59.12 -10.23
CA ARG A 8 27.07 -57.67 -10.29
C ARG A 8 27.81 -57.07 -9.07
N LEU A 9 28.69 -56.10 -9.28
CA LEU A 9 28.94 -55.03 -8.32
C LEU A 9 27.71 -54.11 -8.27
N ALA A 10 27.60 -53.31 -7.20
CA ALA A 10 26.64 -52.22 -6.97
C ALA A 10 25.46 -52.56 -6.04
N ARG A 11 25.73 -52.66 -4.74
CA ARG A 11 24.79 -52.26 -3.67
C ARG A 11 25.55 -51.70 -2.48
N LEU A 12 26.11 -50.49 -2.64
CA LEU A 12 26.69 -49.71 -1.54
C LEU A 12 26.72 -48.23 -1.91
N ALA A 13 25.54 -47.65 -2.16
CA ALA A 13 25.38 -46.21 -2.41
C ALA A 13 23.95 -45.72 -2.13
N GLY A 14 23.25 -46.34 -1.17
CA GLY A 14 21.81 -46.11 -0.98
C GLY A 14 21.38 -45.46 0.33
N HIS A 15 22.30 -45.10 1.25
CA HIS A 15 21.92 -44.75 2.63
C HIS A 15 22.49 -43.41 3.15
N LEU A 16 23.06 -42.56 2.30
CA LEU A 16 23.63 -41.27 2.73
C LEU A 16 22.86 -40.02 2.26
N SER A 17 21.77 -40.18 1.52
CA SER A 17 20.98 -39.06 0.98
C SER A 17 19.69 -38.76 1.75
N LEU A 18 19.32 -39.54 2.77
CA LEU A 18 18.07 -39.31 3.53
C LEU A 18 18.27 -38.52 4.84
N ALA A 19 19.50 -38.34 5.31
CA ALA A 19 19.79 -37.46 6.46
C ALA A 19 19.93 -35.98 6.06
N ALA A 20 20.19 -35.69 4.79
CA ALA A 20 20.33 -34.33 4.28
C ALA A 20 18.98 -33.63 4.01
N VAL A 21 17.88 -34.38 3.96
CA VAL A 21 16.53 -33.83 3.71
C VAL A 21 15.75 -33.55 5.01
N LEU A 22 16.20 -34.11 6.14
CA LEU A 22 15.53 -33.94 7.45
C LEU A 22 16.26 -32.98 8.40
N GLY A 23 17.46 -32.49 8.03
CA GLY A 23 18.32 -31.68 8.90
C GLY A 23 18.22 -30.16 8.72
N SER A 24 17.39 -29.66 7.79
CA SER A 24 17.28 -28.23 7.49
C SER A 24 15.87 -27.66 7.66
N ALA A 25 15.03 -28.30 8.48
CA ALA A 25 13.90 -27.64 9.12
C ALA A 25 14.40 -26.85 10.35
N ALA A 26 15.46 -26.06 10.19
CA ALA A 26 15.67 -24.95 11.10
C ALA A 26 14.48 -24.02 10.84
N THR A 27 13.64 -23.87 11.86
CA THR A 27 12.51 -22.97 11.88
C THR A 27 12.98 -21.55 11.57
N ALA A 28 13.04 -21.20 10.28
CA ALA A 28 12.98 -19.83 9.83
C ALA A 28 11.56 -19.36 10.09
N GLN A 29 11.27 -19.12 11.38
CA GLN A 29 10.11 -18.37 11.80
C GLN A 29 10.41 -16.95 11.35
N ALA A 30 10.06 -16.65 10.09
CA ALA A 30 10.13 -15.30 9.57
C ALA A 30 9.23 -14.47 10.48
N ASP A 31 9.82 -13.51 11.21
CA ASP A 31 9.01 -12.61 12.02
C ASP A 31 8.15 -11.80 11.05
N ILE A 32 6.86 -12.08 11.08
CA ILE A 32 5.93 -11.51 10.10
C ILE A 32 5.79 -10.02 10.36
N LEU A 33 6.02 -9.55 11.59
CA LEU A 33 5.81 -8.16 12.02
C LEU A 33 7.09 -7.52 12.58
N ASP A 34 8.20 -7.64 11.86
CA ASP A 34 9.42 -6.88 12.19
C ASP A 34 9.32 -5.40 11.80
N PRO A 35 9.80 -4.47 12.64
CA PRO A 35 9.89 -3.05 12.30
C PRO A 35 10.56 -2.85 10.94
N GLY A 36 9.92 -2.06 10.08
CA GLY A 36 10.43 -1.84 8.73
C GLY A 36 11.72 -1.04 8.76
N THR A 37 12.78 -1.56 8.13
CA THR A 37 14.11 -0.93 8.13
C THR A 37 14.35 -0.03 6.92
N ARG A 38 13.30 0.21 6.12
CA ARG A 38 13.43 0.76 4.78
C ARG A 38 12.70 2.09 4.64
N PRO A 39 13.38 3.14 4.17
CA PRO A 39 12.80 4.46 4.14
C PRO A 39 11.88 4.69 2.94
N ALA A 40 12.15 4.08 1.78
CA ALA A 40 11.32 4.30 0.60
C ALA A 40 10.13 3.33 0.60
N PHE A 41 9.00 3.76 0.01
CA PHE A 41 7.84 2.91 -0.16
C PHE A 41 7.08 3.25 -1.44
N ALA A 42 6.39 2.23 -1.96
CA ALA A 42 5.38 2.36 -2.99
C ALA A 42 4.12 1.61 -2.57
N SER A 43 2.95 2.21 -2.71
CA SER A 43 1.69 1.58 -2.31
C SER A 43 0.57 1.84 -3.30
N PHE A 44 -0.42 0.96 -3.24
CA PHE A 44 -1.66 1.03 -3.99
C PHE A 44 -2.83 0.78 -3.03
N GLY A 45 -3.87 1.60 -3.14
CA GLY A 45 -5.09 1.48 -2.35
C GLY A 45 -6.34 1.67 -3.19
N LEU A 46 -7.44 1.11 -2.73
CA LEU A 46 -8.75 1.28 -3.33
C LEU A 46 -9.86 1.28 -2.29
N GLY A 47 -11.01 1.82 -2.66
CA GLY A 47 -12.22 1.78 -1.84
C GLY A 47 -13.24 2.84 -2.21
N PRO A 48 -14.36 2.91 -1.47
CA PRO A 48 -15.41 3.88 -1.76
C PRO A 48 -15.00 5.29 -1.34
N ALA A 49 -15.47 6.27 -2.11
CA ALA A 49 -15.41 7.68 -1.78
C ALA A 49 -16.83 8.28 -1.92
N ILE A 50 -17.36 8.75 -0.79
CA ILE A 50 -18.75 9.15 -0.62
C ILE A 50 -18.82 10.67 -0.52
N GLY A 51 -19.50 11.31 -1.48
CA GLY A 51 -19.72 12.75 -1.48
C GLY A 51 -20.49 13.18 -0.24
N ALA A 52 -19.98 14.16 0.49
CA ALA A 52 -20.57 14.62 1.75
C ALA A 52 -21.12 16.04 1.62
N VAL A 53 -20.28 17.02 1.28
CA VAL A 53 -20.67 18.43 1.13
C VAL A 53 -20.68 18.79 -0.35
N ASN A 54 -21.79 19.39 -0.81
CA ASN A 54 -21.98 19.91 -2.17
C ASN A 54 -21.77 18.87 -3.31
N LEU A 55 -21.80 17.58 -2.98
CA LEU A 55 -21.69 16.45 -3.93
C LEU A 55 -22.90 15.52 -3.89
N GLY A 56 -23.95 15.87 -3.14
CA GLY A 56 -25.25 15.18 -3.18
C GLY A 56 -25.22 13.69 -2.79
N GLY A 57 -24.29 13.26 -1.93
CA GLY A 57 -24.21 11.84 -1.53
C GLY A 57 -23.63 10.90 -2.60
N VAL A 58 -23.15 11.45 -3.73
CA VAL A 58 -22.65 10.65 -4.84
C VAL A 58 -21.48 9.79 -4.39
N THR A 59 -21.60 8.48 -4.56
CA THR A 59 -20.53 7.53 -4.26
C THR A 59 -19.74 7.21 -5.52
N GLN A 60 -18.42 7.20 -5.38
CA GLN A 60 -17.46 6.83 -6.42
C GLN A 60 -16.53 5.74 -5.88
N PHE A 61 -15.91 5.00 -6.79
CA PHE A 61 -14.81 4.13 -6.47
C PHE A 61 -13.50 4.91 -6.63
N LYS A 62 -12.69 4.99 -5.57
CA LYS A 62 -11.40 5.67 -5.53
C LYS A 62 -10.27 4.65 -5.57
N MET A 63 -9.25 4.96 -6.34
CA MET A 63 -7.97 4.26 -6.43
C MET A 63 -6.86 5.26 -6.08
N GLU A 64 -5.80 4.79 -5.45
CA GLU A 64 -4.69 5.62 -5.02
C GLU A 64 -3.37 4.89 -5.20
N GLN A 65 -2.39 5.60 -5.74
CA GLN A 65 -1.00 5.16 -5.88
C GLN A 65 -0.13 6.15 -5.12
N GLN A 66 0.83 5.65 -4.36
CA GLN A 66 1.77 6.50 -3.64
C GLN A 66 3.20 6.03 -3.84
N LEU A 67 4.12 6.99 -3.89
CA LEU A 67 5.56 6.78 -3.77
C LEU A 67 6.08 7.76 -2.74
N GLY A 68 6.83 7.32 -1.74
CA GLY A 68 7.33 8.19 -0.69
C GLY A 68 8.62 7.72 -0.05
N TYR A 69 9.16 8.59 0.81
CA TYR A 69 10.42 8.38 1.50
C TYR A 69 10.36 8.95 2.93
N HIS A 70 10.75 8.14 3.91
CA HIS A 70 10.87 8.52 5.31
C HIS A 70 12.23 9.15 5.61
N PHE A 71 12.23 10.27 6.34
CA PHE A 71 13.47 11.00 6.67
C PHE A 71 14.26 10.38 7.82
N SER A 72 13.68 9.44 8.58
CA SER A 72 14.36 8.72 9.67
C SER A 72 15.43 7.74 9.19
N GLY A 73 15.35 7.30 7.93
CA GLY A 73 16.17 6.22 7.38
C GLY A 73 15.56 4.83 7.53
N ASP A 74 14.39 4.69 8.14
CA ASP A 74 13.62 3.46 8.32
C ASP A 74 12.14 3.66 7.94
N SER A 75 11.24 2.71 8.21
CA SER A 75 9.80 2.82 7.87
C SER A 75 8.97 3.63 8.88
N SER A 76 9.60 4.45 9.72
CA SER A 76 8.93 5.26 10.75
C SER A 76 9.13 6.76 10.56
N GLY A 77 8.41 7.58 11.31
CA GLY A 77 8.63 9.02 11.36
C GLY A 77 8.04 9.78 10.17
N ILE A 78 8.57 10.98 9.89
CA ILE A 78 8.02 11.85 8.85
C ILE A 78 8.43 11.34 7.47
N ALA A 79 7.47 11.26 6.55
CA ALA A 79 7.69 10.94 5.16
C ALA A 79 7.12 12.00 4.22
N LEU A 80 7.80 12.20 3.10
CA LEU A 80 7.31 12.99 1.97
C LEU A 80 7.17 12.09 0.75
N GLY A 81 6.10 12.30 -0.02
CA GLY A 81 5.83 11.51 -1.21
C GLY A 81 4.99 12.22 -2.25
N LEU A 82 4.73 11.48 -3.31
CA LEU A 82 3.78 11.80 -4.37
C LEU A 82 2.61 10.85 -4.28
N GLN A 83 1.42 11.37 -4.53
CA GLN A 83 0.19 10.62 -4.58
C GLN A 83 -0.49 10.88 -5.92
N LEU A 84 -1.00 9.81 -6.52
CA LEU A 84 -1.95 9.88 -7.61
C LEU A 84 -3.24 9.20 -7.17
N ALA A 85 -4.32 9.97 -7.05
CA ALA A 85 -5.65 9.43 -6.79
C ALA A 85 -6.55 9.57 -8.01
N GLU A 86 -7.35 8.55 -8.26
CA GLU A 86 -8.32 8.48 -9.34
C GLU A 86 -9.67 8.08 -8.75
N SER A 87 -10.77 8.62 -9.25
CA SER A 87 -12.10 8.20 -8.84
C SER A 87 -13.03 8.05 -10.01
N VAL A 88 -13.82 6.98 -10.05
CA VAL A 88 -14.81 6.76 -11.10
C VAL A 88 -16.17 6.46 -10.49
N GLY A 89 -17.21 7.07 -11.02
CA GLY A 89 -18.58 6.81 -10.61
C GLY A 89 -19.52 7.94 -10.98
N SER A 90 -20.82 7.62 -11.09
CA SER A 90 -21.87 8.59 -11.43
C SER A 90 -21.60 9.39 -12.70
N GLY A 91 -21.01 8.74 -13.71
CA GLY A 91 -20.67 9.35 -14.99
C GLY A 91 -19.46 10.29 -14.99
N VAL A 92 -18.77 10.43 -13.84
CA VAL A 92 -17.62 11.32 -13.68
C VAL A 92 -16.37 10.52 -13.34
N PHE A 93 -15.26 10.86 -14.00
CA PHE A 93 -13.90 10.48 -13.65
C PHE A 93 -13.19 11.67 -12.99
N ILE A 94 -12.48 11.45 -11.88
CA ILE A 94 -11.70 12.47 -11.19
C ILE A 94 -10.25 12.02 -11.14
N PHE A 95 -9.33 12.91 -11.53
CA PHE A 95 -7.88 12.70 -11.50
C PHE A 95 -7.22 13.68 -10.54
N GLN A 96 -6.41 13.18 -9.60
CA GLN A 96 -5.92 13.95 -8.45
C GLN A 96 -4.43 13.65 -8.14
N PRO A 97 -3.48 14.26 -8.88
CA PRO A 97 -2.07 14.23 -8.51
C PRO A 97 -1.78 15.23 -7.38
N GLY A 98 -0.90 14.85 -6.45
CA GLY A 98 -0.50 15.72 -5.35
C GLY A 98 0.79 15.28 -4.66
N ALA A 99 1.32 16.17 -3.82
CA ALA A 99 2.36 15.84 -2.85
C ALA A 99 1.71 15.43 -1.53
N LYS A 100 2.28 14.45 -0.84
CA LYS A 100 1.78 13.90 0.43
C LYS A 100 2.84 14.00 1.51
N LEU A 101 2.48 14.59 2.65
CA LEU A 101 3.22 14.53 3.90
C LEU A 101 2.53 13.50 4.80
N ALA A 102 3.29 12.58 5.38
CA ALA A 102 2.80 11.58 6.31
C ALA A 102 3.70 11.50 7.55
N TRP A 103 3.15 11.01 8.64
CA TRP A 103 3.91 10.69 9.84
C TRP A 103 3.56 9.28 10.32
N ASP A 104 4.48 8.35 10.15
CA ASP A 104 4.30 6.95 10.55
C ASP A 104 4.74 6.80 12.02
N ALA A 105 3.78 6.91 12.94
CA ALA A 105 4.01 6.73 14.37
C ALA A 105 3.84 5.25 14.74
N GLN A 106 4.94 4.60 15.11
CA GLN A 106 4.92 3.20 15.53
C GLN A 106 4.16 3.04 16.86
N VAL A 107 3.30 2.03 16.94
CA VAL A 107 2.44 1.81 18.12
C VAL A 107 3.22 1.21 19.29
N ALA A 108 4.20 0.35 19.02
CA ALA A 108 5.10 -0.26 19.99
C ALA A 108 6.42 -0.65 19.30
N ASP A 109 7.54 -0.61 20.03
CA ASP A 109 8.89 -0.79 19.48
C ASP A 109 9.10 -2.15 18.78
N ASP A 110 8.40 -3.19 19.23
CA ASP A 110 8.48 -4.57 18.74
C ASP A 110 7.37 -4.91 17.73
N LEU A 111 6.52 -3.95 17.37
CA LEU A 111 5.38 -4.18 16.51
C LEU A 111 5.48 -3.32 15.25
N ALA A 112 5.49 -3.98 14.10
CA ALA A 112 5.46 -3.33 12.80
C ALA A 112 4.11 -2.68 12.44
N ILE A 113 3.39 -2.13 13.43
CA ILE A 113 2.10 -1.46 13.25
C ILE A 113 2.27 0.02 13.52
N TYR A 114 1.72 0.83 12.62
CA TYR A 114 1.87 2.27 12.62
C TYR A 114 0.50 2.95 12.51
N ILE A 115 0.37 4.09 13.17
CA ILE A 115 -0.72 5.04 12.94
C ILE A 115 -0.13 6.18 12.10
N THR A 116 -0.77 6.46 10.98
CA THR A 116 -0.28 7.41 9.98
C THR A 116 -1.29 8.52 9.73
N PRO A 117 -1.25 9.64 10.47
CA PRO A 117 -1.84 10.88 9.98
C PRO A 117 -1.11 11.37 8.72
N SER A 118 -1.85 11.95 7.79
CA SER A 118 -1.29 12.52 6.56
C SER A 118 -2.09 13.69 6.00
N LEU A 119 -1.40 14.50 5.22
CA LEU A 119 -1.93 15.61 4.43
C LEU A 119 -1.40 15.48 3.00
N ALA A 120 -2.30 15.42 2.02
CA ALA A 120 -1.97 15.55 0.61
C ALA A 120 -2.47 16.88 0.06
N LEU A 121 -1.67 17.54 -0.79
CA LEU A 121 -2.00 18.79 -1.47
C LEU A 121 -1.75 18.63 -2.96
N GLY A 122 -2.68 19.09 -3.79
CA GLY A 122 -2.57 18.89 -5.23
C GLY A 122 -3.68 19.49 -6.05
N TYR A 123 -3.83 18.95 -7.24
CA TYR A 123 -4.83 19.35 -8.22
C TYR A 123 -5.94 18.31 -8.27
N ALA A 124 -7.16 18.71 -8.64
CA ALA A 124 -8.23 17.81 -9.01
C ALA A 124 -8.87 18.25 -10.33
N GLY A 125 -8.96 17.32 -11.29
CA GLY A 125 -9.73 17.49 -12.51
C GLY A 125 -10.89 16.49 -12.54
N ALA A 126 -12.11 16.95 -12.81
CA ALA A 126 -13.29 16.11 -12.96
C ALA A 126 -13.81 16.15 -14.40
N PHE A 127 -14.16 14.98 -14.95
CA PHE A 127 -14.48 14.77 -16.37
C PHE A 127 -15.73 13.88 -16.50
N GLY A 128 -16.81 14.37 -17.13
CA GLY A 128 -18.04 13.58 -17.26
C GLY A 128 -19.28 14.40 -17.61
N GLY A 129 -19.31 14.99 -18.81
CA GLY A 129 -20.36 15.93 -19.27
C GLY A 129 -19.91 17.40 -19.30
N GLY A 130 -18.75 17.68 -18.70
CA GLY A 130 -17.99 18.93 -18.72
C GLY A 130 -16.63 18.71 -18.04
N SER A 131 -15.79 19.74 -17.97
CA SER A 131 -14.52 19.72 -17.24
C SER A 131 -14.54 20.71 -16.08
N ALA A 132 -14.25 20.23 -14.87
CA ALA A 132 -14.15 21.04 -13.68
C ALA A 132 -12.78 20.87 -13.02
N HIS A 133 -12.28 21.91 -12.37
CA HIS A 133 -10.91 22.00 -11.87
C HIS A 133 -10.86 22.67 -10.51
N ALA A 134 -10.21 22.01 -9.55
CA ALA A 134 -10.08 22.52 -8.20
C ALA A 134 -8.66 22.30 -7.66
N PHE A 135 -8.28 23.15 -6.72
CA PHE A 135 -7.23 22.80 -5.77
C PHE A 135 -7.78 21.75 -4.83
N ASN A 136 -7.01 20.70 -4.57
CA ASN A 136 -7.42 19.60 -3.71
C ASN A 136 -6.46 19.48 -2.53
N TRP A 137 -7.02 19.34 -1.33
CA TRP A 137 -6.27 18.85 -0.19
C TRP A 137 -6.99 17.68 0.45
N GLN A 138 -6.24 16.71 0.94
CA GLN A 138 -6.75 15.49 1.54
C GLN A 138 -6.14 15.34 2.92
N ILE A 139 -6.98 15.15 3.93
CA ILE A 139 -6.53 14.84 5.29
C ILE A 139 -6.94 13.42 5.60
N ALA A 140 -6.02 12.64 6.15
CA ALA A 140 -6.22 11.22 6.35
C ALA A 140 -5.55 10.70 7.61
N ALA A 141 -6.08 9.59 8.14
CA ALA A 141 -5.44 8.77 9.15
C ALA A 141 -5.54 7.29 8.74
N GLU A 142 -4.40 6.61 8.70
CA GLU A 142 -4.26 5.22 8.26
C GLU A 142 -3.67 4.37 9.40
N VAL A 143 -4.03 3.09 9.43
CA VAL A 143 -3.31 2.06 10.19
C VAL A 143 -2.51 1.25 9.19
N LYS A 144 -1.20 1.15 9.38
CA LYS A 144 -0.30 0.38 8.53
C LYS A 144 0.30 -0.79 9.28
N ALA A 145 0.59 -1.86 8.57
CA ALA A 145 1.39 -2.98 9.04
C ALA A 145 2.52 -3.25 8.03
N ILE A 146 3.76 -3.38 8.50
CA ILE A 146 4.88 -3.85 7.69
C ILE A 146 5.03 -5.36 7.91
N LEU A 147 5.13 -6.10 6.80
CA LEU A 147 5.17 -7.55 6.76
C LEU A 147 6.54 -8.02 6.25
N GLY A 148 7.32 -8.67 7.12
CA GLY A 148 8.63 -9.22 6.77
C GLY A 148 9.57 -8.18 6.14
N ASP A 149 9.72 -7.01 6.79
CA ASP A 149 10.56 -5.87 6.40
C ASP A 149 10.24 -5.18 5.06
N ARG A 150 9.35 -5.76 4.24
CA ARG A 150 9.08 -5.27 2.88
C ARG A 150 7.61 -5.09 2.56
N GLY A 151 6.76 -6.04 2.93
CA GLY A 151 5.34 -5.96 2.63
C GLY A 151 4.73 -4.80 3.40
N LEU A 152 3.78 -4.10 2.80
CA LEU A 152 3.00 -3.08 3.47
C LEU A 152 1.53 -3.42 3.28
N LEU A 153 0.76 -3.41 4.36
CA LEU A 153 -0.70 -3.39 4.32
C LEU A 153 -1.17 -2.13 5.04
N PHE A 154 -2.26 -1.53 4.56
CA PHE A 154 -2.84 -0.41 5.25
C PHE A 154 -4.35 -0.35 5.13
N PHE A 155 -4.97 0.22 6.14
CA PHE A 155 -6.39 0.57 6.17
C PHE A 155 -6.53 2.02 6.58
N ARG A 156 -7.19 2.82 5.73
CA ARG A 156 -7.54 4.21 5.96
C ARG A 156 -9.02 4.32 6.32
N PRO A 157 -9.36 4.29 7.63
CA PRO A 157 -10.73 4.51 8.07
C PRO A 157 -11.15 5.98 7.96
N ILE A 158 -10.21 6.92 7.91
CA ILE A 158 -10.50 8.36 7.88
C ILE A 158 -9.76 8.94 6.69
N GLY A 159 -10.50 9.31 5.65
CA GLY A 159 -10.02 10.11 4.52
C GLY A 159 -11.04 11.19 4.22
N LEU A 160 -10.59 12.43 4.11
CA LEU A 160 -11.41 13.57 3.74
C LEU A 160 -10.74 14.33 2.60
N ASP A 161 -11.39 14.33 1.44
CA ASP A 161 -10.99 15.13 0.30
C ASP A 161 -11.76 16.44 0.29
N PHE A 162 -11.05 17.54 0.16
CA PHE A 162 -11.60 18.87 0.01
C PHE A 162 -11.24 19.41 -1.36
N PHE A 163 -12.21 20.01 -2.03
CA PHE A 163 -12.04 20.62 -3.34
C PHE A 163 -12.37 22.10 -3.21
N ALA A 164 -11.42 22.98 -3.53
CA ALA A 164 -11.60 24.43 -3.53
C ALA A 164 -11.35 24.98 -4.94
N GLY A 165 -12.33 25.71 -5.49
CA GLY A 165 -12.34 26.13 -6.89
C GLY A 165 -13.64 25.71 -7.58
N ASP A 166 -13.70 25.79 -8.91
CA ASP A 166 -14.87 25.34 -9.65
C ASP A 166 -14.87 23.81 -9.75
N PHE A 167 -15.59 23.17 -8.83
CA PHE A 167 -15.78 21.73 -8.82
C PHE A 167 -17.25 21.41 -9.09
N GLY A 168 -17.59 21.32 -10.37
CA GLY A 168 -18.96 20.99 -10.81
C GLY A 168 -19.96 22.09 -10.50
N GLY A 169 -19.57 23.38 -10.62
CA GLY A 169 -20.44 24.52 -10.36
C GLY A 169 -20.54 24.91 -8.88
N THR A 170 -19.70 24.33 -8.02
CA THR A 170 -19.62 24.68 -6.59
C THR A 170 -18.20 25.18 -6.29
N SER A 171 -18.08 26.18 -5.41
CA SER A 171 -16.78 26.76 -5.02
C SER A 171 -16.03 25.90 -4.00
N PHE A 172 -16.75 24.99 -3.35
CA PHE A 172 -16.23 24.09 -2.34
C PHE A 172 -17.02 22.79 -2.30
N ALA A 173 -16.32 21.66 -2.26
CA ALA A 173 -16.91 20.34 -2.11
C ALA A 173 -16.07 19.47 -1.14
N MET A 174 -16.72 18.49 -0.50
CA MET A 174 -16.07 17.55 0.41
C MET A 174 -16.53 16.12 0.14
N ARG A 175 -15.59 15.18 0.19
CA ARG A 175 -15.83 13.75 0.08
C ARG A 175 -15.13 13.01 1.21
N TYR A 176 -15.78 11.98 1.71
CA TYR A 176 -15.18 11.04 2.66
C TYR A 176 -14.73 9.79 1.91
N ASP A 177 -13.57 9.24 2.25
CA ASP A 177 -13.11 7.97 1.68
C ASP A 177 -12.67 6.96 2.73
N LEU A 178 -12.87 5.70 2.36
CA LEU A 178 -12.40 4.52 3.07
C LEU A 178 -11.50 3.77 2.09
N ILE A 179 -10.23 3.59 2.43
CA ILE A 179 -9.29 2.92 1.54
C ILE A 179 -8.66 1.72 2.26
N LEU A 180 -8.59 0.60 1.56
CA LEU A 180 -7.75 -0.53 1.91
C LEU A 180 -6.69 -0.67 0.83
N GLY A 181 -5.47 -0.99 1.22
CA GLY A 181 -4.40 -1.17 0.27
C GLY A 181 -3.22 -1.93 0.80
N GLY A 182 -2.20 -1.99 -0.03
CA GLY A 182 -0.92 -2.58 0.29
C GLY A 182 0.18 -2.04 -0.60
N GLY A 183 1.39 -2.50 -0.37
CA GLY A 183 2.55 -1.97 -1.04
C GLY A 183 3.82 -2.68 -0.63
N VAL A 184 4.93 -2.00 -0.91
CA VAL A 184 6.25 -2.45 -0.54
C VAL A 184 7.10 -1.30 0.00
N THR A 185 8.00 -1.61 0.91
CA THR A 185 9.10 -0.74 1.33
C THR A 185 10.43 -1.23 0.70
N PHE A 186 11.32 -0.31 0.37
CA PHE A 186 12.59 -0.61 -0.32
C PHE A 186 13.73 0.35 0.03
#